data_AF-A0AB72VEK8-F1
#
_entry.id   AF-A0AB72VEK8-F1
#
_cell.length_a   1.000
_cell.length_b   1.000
_cell.length_c   1.000
_cell.angle_alpha   90.00
_cell.angle_beta   90.00
_cell.angle_gamma   90.00
#
_symmetry.space_group_name_H-M   'P 1'
#
loop_
_entity.id
_entity.type
_entity.pdbx_description
1 polymer ?
#
loop_
_entity_poly.entity_id
_entity_poly.type
_entity_poly.pdbx_seq_one_letter_code
_entity_poly.pdbx_strand_id
1 'polypeptide(L)'
;MKQHLDGKKEHDLKAVRVVLDDTFNKSVCLDLESFLISLAFGDGRNEVLNRNMGISDADYFGRATYRDTFREIFEELRNEGLFQRSIPEIVNSELFKLSPFKALNNDQAIAVMDILEGLSEDLASDVEPGQFTFVQGSPGTGKTVVAVYLMKLLKDISDFRDGEDIDGDEMFSEFFLEGTRERFKDLKIGIIVPQQALRKSLERVFATTPGLSKTMVLSAFTAADSPEQFDVLIVDEAHRLNQYSAQSVPALTKRFNETNKALFDGQKPHASQLDWLKKKSRHVIMMLDLEQSVRPNDLPQEEFQEILDQTPQNRKYRLHTQMRSLGGEDYIDYVKKVFSNLPPTEKLTFKDYDLEIIDSPSEFVETIKQHDREVGLSRVVAGYAWKWASQKNKSAYDIDLGDGVQIQWNSKVVDWVNSKNAVNEAGSIHTIQGYDLNYAGVIIGRDLQYTPERGLFVDKSQYFDAKGKTNNKIRGQTTTEEDLFKYITNIYTVLLTRGMKGTYLHIVDDGLREYLGRYFSVR
;
A
#
# COMPACT_ATOMS: atom_id res chain seq x y z
N MET A 1 -33.02 14.61 10.38
CA MET A 1 -32.41 15.38 11.49
C MET A 1 -32.75 14.82 12.86
N LYS A 2 -34.02 14.55 13.22
CA LYS A 2 -34.36 13.97 14.55
C LYS A 2 -33.60 12.67 14.86
N GLN A 3 -33.59 11.70 13.94
CA GLN A 3 -32.80 10.47 14.06
C GLN A 3 -31.29 10.74 14.25
N HIS A 4 -30.73 11.73 13.55
CA HIS A 4 -29.34 12.18 13.68
C HIS A 4 -29.09 13.15 14.86
N LEU A 5 -30.04 13.36 15.77
CA LEU A 5 -29.85 14.20 16.96
C LEU A 5 -30.09 13.43 18.26
N ASP A 6 -30.67 12.23 18.16
CA ASP A 6 -30.97 11.36 19.29
C ASP A 6 -29.70 10.61 19.79
N GLY A 7 -28.58 10.66 19.04
CA GLY A 7 -27.28 10.11 19.43
C GLY A 7 -26.38 11.07 20.24
N LYS A 8 -25.71 10.56 21.29
CA LYS A 8 -24.77 11.33 22.16
C LYS A 8 -23.60 12.03 21.45
N LYS A 9 -23.26 11.66 20.22
CA LYS A 9 -22.17 12.27 19.42
C LYS A 9 -22.66 13.39 18.48
N GLU A 10 -23.96 13.57 18.35
CA GLU A 10 -24.56 14.37 17.27
C GLU A 10 -25.11 15.72 17.74
N HIS A 11 -24.96 16.03 19.03
CA HIS A 11 -25.41 17.29 19.64
C HIS A 11 -24.73 18.56 19.09
N ASP A 12 -23.67 18.41 18.28
CA ASP A 12 -22.93 19.51 17.65
C ASP A 12 -23.32 19.76 16.17
N LEU A 13 -24.26 18.99 15.61
CA LEU A 13 -24.75 19.21 14.25
C LEU A 13 -25.67 20.44 14.19
N LYS A 14 -25.18 21.55 13.62
CA LYS A 14 -25.87 22.85 13.60
C LYS A 14 -26.56 23.19 12.29
N ALA A 15 -26.23 22.49 11.21
CA ALA A 15 -26.72 22.79 9.87
C ALA A 15 -26.97 21.49 9.08
N VAL A 16 -27.97 21.55 8.19
CA VAL A 16 -28.26 20.51 7.21
C VAL A 16 -28.19 21.16 5.84
N ARG A 17 -27.53 20.49 4.89
CA ARG A 17 -27.52 20.85 3.49
C ARG A 17 -28.25 19.77 2.71
N VAL A 18 -29.07 20.17 1.75
CA VAL A 18 -29.88 19.27 0.95
C VAL A 18 -29.54 19.51 -0.50
N VAL A 19 -29.06 18.48 -1.18
CA VAL A 19 -28.86 18.48 -2.63
C VAL A 19 -30.14 17.91 -3.25
N LEU A 20 -30.75 18.64 -4.17
CA LEU A 20 -31.96 18.23 -4.88
C LEU A 20 -31.66 18.20 -6.37
N ASP A 21 -31.88 17.06 -6.99
CA ASP A 21 -31.72 16.83 -8.42
C ASP A 21 -32.79 15.81 -8.85
N ASP A 22 -33.56 16.12 -9.89
CA ASP A 22 -34.69 15.31 -10.36
C ASP A 22 -34.24 14.05 -11.11
N THR A 23 -32.95 13.95 -11.45
CA THR A 23 -32.35 12.78 -12.10
C THR A 23 -31.75 11.79 -11.10
N PHE A 24 -31.61 12.17 -9.83
CA PHE A 24 -30.98 11.33 -8.81
C PHE A 24 -31.91 10.21 -8.34
N ASN A 25 -31.40 8.97 -8.37
CA ASN A 25 -32.01 7.79 -7.76
C ASN A 25 -31.18 7.32 -6.55
N LYS A 26 -31.63 6.27 -5.83
CA LYS A 26 -30.94 5.74 -4.62
C LYS A 26 -29.45 5.50 -4.89
N SER A 27 -29.09 4.90 -6.02
CA SER A 27 -27.69 4.60 -6.37
C SER A 27 -26.85 5.86 -6.59
N VAL A 28 -27.40 6.87 -7.27
CA VAL A 28 -26.70 8.17 -7.48
C VAL A 28 -26.48 8.88 -6.15
N CYS A 29 -27.49 8.89 -5.27
CA CYS A 29 -27.40 9.52 -3.96
C CYS A 29 -26.32 8.87 -3.08
N LEU A 30 -26.26 7.53 -3.06
CA LEU A 30 -25.25 6.79 -2.31
C LEU A 30 -23.82 7.01 -2.86
N ASP A 31 -23.66 7.13 -4.18
CA ASP A 31 -22.36 7.43 -4.78
C ASP A 31 -21.91 8.88 -4.51
N LEU A 32 -22.84 9.84 -4.53
CA LEU A 32 -22.55 11.22 -4.12
C LEU A 32 -22.16 11.29 -2.64
N GLU A 33 -22.89 10.58 -1.78
CA GLU A 33 -22.57 10.49 -0.35
C GLU A 33 -21.16 9.92 -0.14
N SER A 34 -20.87 8.74 -0.71
CA SER A 34 -19.54 8.11 -0.65
C SER A 34 -18.43 9.02 -1.17
N PHE A 35 -18.68 9.72 -2.28
CA PHE A 35 -17.77 10.70 -2.86
C PHE A 35 -17.46 11.85 -1.89
N LEU A 36 -18.48 12.49 -1.33
CA LEU A 36 -18.31 13.61 -0.42
C LEU A 36 -17.69 13.20 0.92
N ILE A 37 -18.05 12.03 1.46
CA ILE A 37 -17.45 11.46 2.68
C ILE A 37 -15.95 11.24 2.47
N SER A 38 -15.59 10.58 1.35
CA SER A 38 -14.19 10.29 1.01
C SER A 38 -13.38 11.58 0.90
N LEU A 39 -13.92 12.60 0.22
CA LEU A 39 -13.27 13.90 0.08
C LEU A 39 -13.21 14.66 1.41
N ALA A 40 -14.25 14.62 2.24
CA ALA A 40 -14.29 15.34 3.52
C ALA A 40 -13.26 14.77 4.50
N PHE A 41 -13.15 13.44 4.56
CA PHE A 41 -12.11 12.79 5.33
C PHE A 41 -10.71 13.13 4.78
N GLY A 42 -10.56 13.05 3.46
CA GLY A 42 -9.32 13.38 2.78
C GLY A 42 -8.87 14.83 2.98
N ASP A 43 -9.81 15.78 3.06
CA ASP A 43 -9.57 17.20 3.35
C ASP A 43 -9.12 17.44 4.80
N GLY A 44 -9.45 16.54 5.73
CA GLY A 44 -8.95 16.56 7.10
C GLY A 44 -9.36 17.79 7.93
N ARG A 45 -10.18 18.69 7.36
CA ARG A 45 -10.72 19.88 8.03
C ARG A 45 -11.78 19.50 9.06
N ASN A 46 -12.64 18.55 8.71
CA ASN A 46 -13.78 18.13 9.50
C ASN A 46 -13.59 16.69 9.99
N GLU A 47 -14.18 16.38 11.15
CA GLU A 47 -14.33 15.00 11.61
C GLU A 47 -15.52 14.37 10.87
N VAL A 48 -15.26 13.25 10.19
CA VAL A 48 -16.30 12.47 9.49
C VAL A 48 -16.85 11.45 10.47
N LEU A 49 -18.16 11.49 10.74
CA LEU A 49 -18.82 10.63 11.75
C LEU A 49 -19.40 9.33 11.17
N ASN A 50 -19.39 9.17 9.84
CA ASN A 50 -20.03 8.05 9.15
C ASN A 50 -19.42 6.67 9.53
N ARG A 51 -20.20 5.61 9.31
CA ARG A 51 -19.77 4.20 9.43
C ARG A 51 -19.59 3.56 8.06
N ASN A 52 -18.92 2.40 8.02
CA ASN A 52 -18.61 1.68 6.79
C ASN A 52 -19.70 0.68 6.35
N MET A 53 -20.96 0.86 6.76
CA MET A 53 -22.00 -0.15 6.57
C MET A 53 -22.37 -0.44 5.10
N GLY A 54 -22.34 0.58 4.23
CA GLY A 54 -22.86 0.51 2.87
C GLY A 54 -21.96 1.13 1.78
N ILE A 55 -20.67 1.34 2.05
CA ILE A 55 -19.76 2.01 1.10
C ILE A 55 -19.25 1.00 0.06
N SER A 56 -20.05 0.70 -0.96
CA SER A 56 -19.66 -0.11 -2.12
C SER A 56 -19.60 0.71 -3.41
N ASP A 57 -18.65 0.37 -4.28
CA ASP A 57 -18.50 1.00 -5.59
C ASP A 57 -19.50 0.39 -6.57
N ALA A 58 -20.71 0.96 -6.63
CA ALA A 58 -21.73 0.52 -7.57
C ALA A 58 -21.49 1.17 -8.95
N ASP A 59 -21.42 0.34 -10.01
CA ASP A 59 -21.49 0.83 -11.39
C ASP A 59 -22.94 0.91 -11.84
N TYR A 60 -23.36 2.09 -12.33
CA TYR A 60 -24.75 2.37 -12.71
C TYR A 60 -24.83 3.26 -13.94
N PHE A 61 -25.98 3.21 -14.62
CA PHE A 61 -26.18 3.92 -15.88
C PHE A 61 -26.00 5.44 -15.71
N GLY A 62 -25.20 6.05 -16.60
CA GLY A 62 -24.95 7.49 -16.61
C GLY A 62 -23.96 7.99 -15.57
N ARG A 63 -23.30 7.10 -14.80
CA ARG A 63 -22.38 7.45 -13.72
C ARG A 63 -21.31 8.48 -14.10
N ALA A 64 -20.74 8.40 -15.30
CA ALA A 64 -19.74 9.35 -15.77
C ALA A 64 -20.28 10.79 -15.82
N THR A 65 -21.52 10.97 -16.30
CA THR A 65 -22.21 12.27 -16.33
C THR A 65 -22.45 12.78 -14.91
N TYR A 66 -22.93 11.92 -14.01
CA TYR A 66 -23.14 12.31 -12.61
C TYR A 66 -21.84 12.71 -11.90
N ARG A 67 -20.70 12.09 -12.24
CA ARG A 67 -19.40 12.48 -11.69
C ARG A 67 -19.01 13.91 -12.02
N ASP A 68 -19.44 14.46 -13.16
CA ASP A 68 -19.23 15.87 -13.48
C ASP A 68 -20.07 16.77 -12.56
N THR A 69 -21.36 16.45 -12.39
CA THR A 69 -22.25 17.13 -11.43
C THR A 69 -21.72 17.05 -10.00
N PHE A 70 -21.14 15.92 -9.59
CA PHE A 70 -20.56 15.78 -8.24
C PHE A 70 -19.37 16.73 -8.01
N ARG A 71 -18.57 16.98 -9.05
CA ARG A 71 -17.46 17.95 -8.98
C ARG A 71 -18.00 19.38 -8.84
N GLU A 72 -19.08 19.72 -9.55
CA GLU A 72 -19.74 21.02 -9.41
C GLU A 72 -20.28 21.22 -7.99
N ILE A 73 -20.99 20.22 -7.45
CA ILE A 73 -21.48 20.21 -6.06
C ILE A 73 -20.31 20.39 -5.08
N PHE A 74 -19.21 19.67 -5.27
CA PHE A 74 -18.03 19.80 -4.42
C PHE A 74 -17.47 21.25 -4.45
N GLU A 75 -17.39 21.85 -5.63
CA GLU A 75 -16.88 23.21 -5.78
C GLU A 75 -17.78 24.27 -5.13
N GLU A 76 -19.10 24.11 -5.20
CA GLU A 76 -20.04 24.91 -4.42
C GLU A 76 -19.81 24.77 -2.92
N LEU A 77 -19.70 23.54 -2.42
CA LEU A 77 -19.42 23.26 -1.00
C LEU A 77 -18.05 23.81 -0.57
N ARG A 78 -17.05 23.80 -1.46
CA ARG A 78 -15.74 24.40 -1.20
C ARG A 78 -15.84 25.93 -1.12
N ASN A 79 -16.61 26.57 -2.00
CA ASN A 79 -16.85 28.02 -1.97
C ASN A 79 -17.62 28.46 -0.71
N GLU A 80 -18.50 27.60 -0.18
CA GLU A 80 -19.13 27.79 1.13
C GLU A 80 -18.20 27.53 2.33
N GLY A 81 -16.98 27.06 2.07
CA GLY A 81 -15.96 26.83 3.08
C GLY A 81 -16.10 25.50 3.84
N LEU A 82 -16.79 24.48 3.30
CA LEU A 82 -16.77 23.14 3.90
C LEU A 82 -15.45 22.41 3.65
N PHE A 83 -14.79 22.71 2.53
CA PHE A 83 -13.50 22.16 2.13
C PHE A 83 -12.44 23.27 2.07
N GLN A 84 -11.19 22.95 2.35
CA GLN A 84 -10.06 23.89 2.21
C GLN A 84 -9.23 23.63 0.96
N ARG A 85 -9.20 22.38 0.51
CA ARG A 85 -8.38 21.94 -0.61
C ARG A 85 -9.23 21.64 -1.84
N SER A 86 -8.61 21.71 -3.00
CA SER A 86 -9.17 21.22 -4.26
C SER A 86 -9.23 19.69 -4.29
N ILE A 87 -10.06 19.12 -5.18
CA ILE A 87 -10.11 17.66 -5.38
C ILE A 87 -8.71 17.08 -5.66
N PRO A 88 -7.88 17.62 -6.57
CA PRO A 88 -6.54 17.09 -6.82
C PRO A 88 -5.66 17.06 -5.57
N GLU A 89 -5.69 18.10 -4.74
CA GLU A 89 -4.93 18.16 -3.49
C GLU A 89 -5.43 17.16 -2.44
N ILE A 90 -6.74 16.94 -2.37
CA ILE A 90 -7.36 15.95 -1.48
C ILE A 90 -6.99 14.53 -1.94
N VAL A 91 -7.22 14.21 -3.22
CA VAL A 91 -6.98 12.88 -3.79
C VAL A 91 -5.50 12.46 -3.70
N ASN A 92 -4.59 13.43 -3.81
CA ASN A 92 -3.16 13.20 -3.64
C ASN A 92 -2.74 12.95 -2.18
N SER A 93 -3.58 13.29 -1.19
CA SER A 93 -3.23 13.16 0.22
C SER A 93 -3.29 11.72 0.74
N GLU A 94 -2.45 11.41 1.72
CA GLU A 94 -2.43 10.08 2.36
C GLU A 94 -3.74 9.78 3.10
N LEU A 95 -4.38 10.80 3.69
CA LEU A 95 -5.69 10.66 4.35
C LEU A 95 -6.74 10.15 3.38
N PHE A 96 -6.76 10.67 2.15
CA PHE A 96 -7.67 10.18 1.12
C PHE A 96 -7.24 8.79 0.62
N LYS A 97 -5.97 8.61 0.25
CA LYS A 97 -5.48 7.36 -0.35
C LYS A 97 -5.67 6.14 0.55
N LEU A 98 -5.51 6.32 1.86
CA LEU A 98 -5.61 5.28 2.88
C LEU A 98 -6.90 5.38 3.71
N SER A 99 -7.89 6.13 3.22
CA SER A 99 -9.14 6.34 3.96
C SER A 99 -9.88 5.02 4.20
N PRO A 100 -10.41 4.79 5.41
CA PRO A 100 -11.31 3.68 5.68
C PRO A 100 -12.66 3.86 4.96
N PHE A 101 -13.01 5.07 4.53
CA PHE A 101 -14.30 5.39 3.89
C PHE A 101 -14.29 5.24 2.38
N LYS A 102 -13.22 4.65 1.82
CA LYS A 102 -13.19 4.33 0.39
C LYS A 102 -14.21 3.24 0.08
N ALA A 103 -14.95 3.45 -1.00
CA ALA A 103 -15.78 2.41 -1.57
C ALA A 103 -14.94 1.22 -2.00
N LEU A 104 -15.34 0.03 -1.55
CA LEU A 104 -14.74 -1.22 -2.00
C LEU A 104 -15.31 -1.58 -3.37
N ASN A 105 -14.46 -2.10 -4.26
CA ASN A 105 -14.95 -2.77 -5.46
C ASN A 105 -15.53 -4.15 -5.11
N ASN A 106 -16.27 -4.77 -6.03
CA ASN A 106 -16.96 -6.04 -5.79
C ASN A 106 -16.05 -7.15 -5.24
N ASP A 107 -14.85 -7.28 -5.81
CA ASP A 107 -13.87 -8.31 -5.44
C ASP A 107 -13.34 -8.12 -4.01
N GLN A 108 -13.02 -6.87 -3.66
CA GLN A 108 -12.66 -6.51 -2.28
C GLN A 108 -13.81 -6.72 -1.30
N ALA A 109 -15.04 -6.37 -1.71
CA ALA A 109 -16.21 -6.44 -0.85
C ALA A 109 -16.58 -7.90 -0.53
N ILE A 110 -16.52 -8.79 -1.53
CA ILE A 110 -16.66 -10.25 -1.36
C ILE A 110 -15.57 -10.78 -0.43
N ALA A 111 -14.31 -10.41 -0.64
CA ALA A 111 -13.22 -10.86 0.24
C ALA A 111 -13.44 -10.40 1.69
N VAL A 112 -13.91 -9.16 1.92
CA VAL A 112 -14.23 -8.66 3.26
C VAL A 112 -15.39 -9.43 3.90
N MET A 113 -16.44 -9.72 3.13
CA MET A 113 -17.60 -10.50 3.60
C MET A 113 -17.17 -11.89 4.05
N ASP A 114 -16.48 -12.64 3.18
CA ASP A 114 -16.03 -14.00 3.49
C ASP A 114 -15.05 -14.03 4.68
N ILE A 115 -14.19 -13.01 4.82
CA ILE A 115 -13.30 -12.87 5.98
C ILE A 115 -14.12 -12.72 7.26
N LEU A 116 -15.14 -11.86 7.26
CA LEU A 116 -15.98 -11.64 8.43
C LEU A 116 -16.81 -12.87 8.79
N GLU A 117 -17.35 -13.58 7.80
CA GLU A 117 -18.03 -14.86 8.00
C GLU A 117 -17.09 -15.87 8.67
N GLY A 118 -15.91 -16.08 8.09
CA GLY A 118 -14.91 -16.99 8.62
C GLY A 118 -14.44 -16.61 10.03
N LEU A 119 -14.26 -15.32 10.32
CA LEU A 119 -13.94 -14.84 11.66
C LEU A 119 -15.09 -15.07 12.64
N SER A 120 -16.34 -14.81 12.22
CA SER A 120 -17.53 -15.00 13.05
C SER A 120 -17.70 -16.47 13.48
N GLU A 121 -17.41 -17.42 12.57
CA GLU A 121 -17.40 -18.85 12.86
C GLU A 121 -16.30 -19.24 13.86
N ASP A 122 -15.10 -18.71 13.66
CA ASP A 122 -13.97 -19.00 14.53
C ASP A 122 -14.15 -18.40 15.93
N LEU A 123 -14.68 -17.17 16.02
CA LEU A 123 -14.94 -16.49 17.29
C LEU A 123 -16.05 -17.18 18.08
N ALA A 124 -16.95 -17.90 17.41
CA ALA A 124 -17.93 -18.76 18.06
C ALA A 124 -17.31 -20.06 18.62
N SER A 125 -16.07 -20.37 18.25
CA SER A 125 -15.36 -21.59 18.62
C SER A 125 -14.11 -21.28 19.45
N ASP A 126 -13.66 -22.21 20.29
CA ASP A 126 -12.38 -22.05 21.00
C ASP A 126 -11.24 -22.56 20.12
N VAL A 127 -10.87 -21.77 19.11
CA VAL A 127 -9.78 -22.12 18.19
C VAL A 127 -8.41 -21.81 18.78
N GLU A 128 -7.45 -22.70 18.53
CA GLU A 128 -6.05 -22.50 18.88
C GLU A 128 -5.47 -21.26 18.19
N PRO A 129 -4.54 -20.52 18.84
CA PRO A 129 -3.92 -19.35 18.25
C PRO A 129 -3.19 -19.61 16.94
N GLY A 130 -3.17 -18.59 16.07
CA GLY A 130 -2.46 -18.65 14.80
C GLY A 130 -3.29 -19.23 13.66
N GLN A 131 -4.60 -18.99 13.66
CA GLN A 131 -5.45 -19.21 12.48
C GLN A 131 -5.10 -18.17 11.43
N PHE A 132 -4.69 -18.63 10.25
CA PHE A 132 -4.26 -17.74 9.18
C PHE A 132 -5.35 -17.53 8.14
N THR A 133 -5.43 -16.29 7.66
CA THR A 133 -6.23 -15.91 6.50
C THR A 133 -5.33 -15.12 5.56
N PHE A 134 -5.42 -15.38 4.27
CA PHE A 134 -4.58 -14.73 3.26
C PHE A 134 -5.43 -13.94 2.29
N VAL A 135 -5.04 -12.69 2.06
CA VAL A 135 -5.57 -11.84 1.01
C VAL A 135 -4.41 -11.52 0.08
N GLN A 136 -4.40 -12.19 -1.07
CA GLN A 136 -3.37 -12.06 -2.09
C GLN A 136 -3.82 -11.06 -3.16
N GLY A 137 -2.89 -10.34 -3.77
CA GLY A 137 -3.21 -9.51 -4.92
C GLY A 137 -1.98 -8.83 -5.48
N SER A 138 -2.02 -8.46 -6.74
CA SER A 138 -0.97 -7.69 -7.41
C SER A 138 -0.85 -6.27 -6.83
N PRO A 139 0.20 -5.52 -7.18
CA PRO A 139 0.35 -4.13 -6.76
C PRO A 139 -0.81 -3.28 -7.30
N GLY A 140 -1.46 -2.51 -6.43
CA GLY A 140 -2.57 -1.64 -6.81
C GLY A 140 -3.96 -2.29 -6.77
N THR A 141 -4.09 -3.51 -6.26
CA THR A 141 -5.40 -4.15 -6.03
C THR A 141 -6.10 -3.70 -4.73
N GLY A 142 -5.49 -2.77 -3.99
CA GLY A 142 -6.10 -2.14 -2.80
C GLY A 142 -6.01 -2.95 -1.51
N LYS A 143 -5.06 -3.89 -1.38
CA LYS A 143 -4.82 -4.67 -0.15
C LYS A 143 -4.79 -3.83 1.14
N THR A 144 -4.04 -2.72 1.14
CA THR A 144 -4.00 -1.79 2.28
C THR A 144 -5.36 -1.15 2.56
N VAL A 145 -6.14 -0.81 1.52
CA VAL A 145 -7.51 -0.27 1.70
C VAL A 145 -8.39 -1.31 2.36
N VAL A 146 -8.34 -2.57 1.91
CA VAL A 146 -9.07 -3.69 2.54
C VAL A 146 -8.68 -3.86 4.00
N ALA A 147 -7.38 -3.80 4.34
CA ALA A 147 -6.92 -3.90 5.72
C ALA A 147 -7.46 -2.78 6.62
N VAL A 148 -7.41 -1.54 6.15
CA VAL A 148 -7.90 -0.37 6.89
C VAL A 148 -9.42 -0.40 7.02
N TYR A 149 -10.12 -0.79 5.94
CA TYR A 149 -11.57 -0.95 5.93
C TYR A 149 -12.02 -2.02 6.93
N LEU A 150 -11.37 -3.20 6.94
CA LEU A 150 -11.63 -4.27 7.92
C LEU A 150 -11.45 -3.79 9.36
N MET A 151 -10.36 -3.06 9.67
CA MET A 151 -10.15 -2.51 11.01
C MET A 151 -11.29 -1.59 11.43
N LYS A 152 -11.75 -0.71 10.53
CA LYS A 152 -12.87 0.19 10.79
C LYS A 152 -14.19 -0.57 10.93
N LEU A 153 -14.44 -1.53 10.06
CA LEU A 153 -15.68 -2.31 10.05
C LEU A 153 -15.81 -3.17 11.32
N LEU A 154 -14.75 -3.88 11.73
CA LEU A 154 -14.72 -4.62 13.00
C LEU A 154 -15.02 -3.70 14.19
N LYS A 155 -14.47 -2.49 14.18
CA LYS A 155 -14.73 -1.50 15.23
C LYS A 155 -16.15 -0.96 15.19
N ASP A 156 -16.70 -0.71 14.01
CA ASP A 156 -18.09 -0.28 13.83
C ASP A 156 -19.07 -1.35 14.31
N ILE A 157 -18.82 -2.62 14.01
CA ILE A 157 -19.61 -3.76 14.52
C ILE A 157 -19.57 -3.75 16.05
N SER A 158 -18.38 -3.69 16.64
CA SER A 158 -18.22 -3.69 18.10
C SER A 158 -18.86 -2.49 18.80
N ASP A 159 -18.88 -1.31 18.17
CA ASP A 159 -19.38 -0.07 18.75
C ASP A 159 -20.86 0.20 18.43
N PHE A 160 -21.48 -0.62 17.57
CA PHE A 160 -22.88 -0.49 17.18
C PHE A 160 -23.79 -0.62 18.40
N ARG A 161 -24.84 0.22 18.51
CA ARG A 161 -25.71 0.25 19.69
C ARG A 161 -27.08 -0.33 19.39
N ASP A 162 -27.71 -0.87 20.43
CA ASP A 162 -29.07 -1.41 20.32
C ASP A 162 -30.06 -0.27 20.02
N GLY A 163 -30.90 -0.46 19.00
CA GLY A 163 -31.90 0.52 18.56
C GLY A 163 -31.43 1.50 17.48
N GLU A 164 -30.20 1.40 16.98
CA GLU A 164 -29.80 2.08 15.73
C GLU A 164 -30.40 1.33 14.53
N ASP A 165 -30.98 2.06 13.57
CA ASP A 165 -31.59 1.47 12.36
C ASP A 165 -30.49 0.87 11.45
N ILE A 166 -30.72 -0.34 10.94
CA ILE A 166 -29.87 -1.01 9.95
C ILE A 166 -30.67 -1.08 8.64
N ASP A 167 -30.11 -0.56 7.54
CA ASP A 167 -30.67 -0.86 6.21
C ASP A 167 -30.28 -2.30 5.85
N GLY A 168 -31.27 -3.20 5.85
CA GLY A 168 -31.06 -4.62 5.56
C GLY A 168 -30.58 -4.90 4.14
N ASP A 169 -30.66 -3.93 3.23
CA ASP A 169 -30.12 -4.04 1.86
C ASP A 169 -28.60 -3.82 1.79
N GLU A 170 -27.95 -3.37 2.88
CA GLU A 170 -26.51 -3.15 2.92
C GLU A 170 -25.73 -4.46 3.06
N MET A 171 -24.60 -4.55 2.35
CA MET A 171 -23.81 -5.79 2.19
C MET A 171 -23.34 -6.41 3.52
N PHE A 172 -23.06 -5.59 4.54
CA PHE A 172 -22.53 -6.06 5.82
C PHE A 172 -23.57 -6.05 6.94
N SER A 173 -24.84 -5.78 6.64
CA SER A 173 -25.91 -5.58 7.63
C SER A 173 -26.06 -6.74 8.61
N GLU A 174 -25.83 -7.98 8.18
CA GLU A 174 -25.96 -9.18 9.01
C GLU A 174 -24.98 -9.23 10.21
N PHE A 175 -23.82 -8.59 10.10
CA PHE A 175 -22.83 -8.56 11.17
C PHE A 175 -23.21 -7.65 12.33
N PHE A 176 -24.19 -6.77 12.12
CA PHE A 176 -24.65 -5.77 13.09
C PHE A 176 -25.87 -6.25 13.88
N LEU A 177 -26.45 -7.39 13.50
CA LEU A 177 -27.53 -8.03 14.24
C LEU A 177 -27.03 -8.58 15.59
N GLU A 178 -27.87 -8.48 16.63
CA GLU A 178 -27.53 -8.79 18.03
C GLU A 178 -26.84 -10.16 18.21
N GLY A 179 -27.22 -11.19 17.47
CA GLY A 179 -26.59 -12.53 17.56
C GLY A 179 -25.18 -12.63 16.98
N THR A 180 -24.89 -11.88 15.92
CA THR A 180 -23.58 -11.88 15.24
C THR A 180 -22.65 -10.86 15.88
N ARG A 181 -23.16 -9.66 16.18
CA ARG A 181 -22.41 -8.53 16.74
C ARG A 181 -21.71 -8.87 18.04
N GLU A 182 -22.38 -9.60 18.94
CA GLU A 182 -21.81 -9.94 20.25
C GLU A 182 -20.53 -10.79 20.14
N ARG A 183 -20.30 -11.47 19.01
CA ARG A 183 -19.04 -12.20 18.74
C ARG A 183 -17.86 -11.27 18.48
N PHE A 184 -18.12 -10.05 18.03
CA PHE A 184 -17.12 -9.04 17.69
C PHE A 184 -16.91 -7.99 18.79
N LYS A 185 -17.61 -8.13 19.92
CA LYS A 185 -17.57 -7.17 21.02
C LYS A 185 -16.27 -7.28 21.80
N ASP A 186 -15.69 -6.12 22.13
CA ASP A 186 -14.50 -5.98 22.97
C ASP A 186 -13.25 -6.73 22.43
N LEU A 187 -13.20 -7.03 21.13
CA LEU A 187 -12.05 -7.66 20.50
C LEU A 187 -10.80 -6.78 20.59
N LYS A 188 -9.68 -7.38 21.00
CA LYS A 188 -8.37 -6.75 20.91
C LYS A 188 -7.81 -6.92 19.51
N ILE A 189 -8.01 -5.89 18.68
CA ILE A 189 -7.56 -5.86 17.28
C ILE A 189 -6.34 -4.95 17.07
N GLY A 190 -5.53 -5.25 16.06
CA GLY A 190 -4.41 -4.41 15.65
C GLY A 190 -3.99 -4.63 14.20
N ILE A 191 -3.37 -3.60 13.60
CA ILE A 191 -2.79 -3.68 12.26
C ILE A 191 -1.26 -3.60 12.35
N ILE A 192 -0.57 -4.59 11.79
CA ILE A 192 0.88 -4.68 11.72
C ILE A 192 1.35 -4.14 10.38
N VAL A 193 2.24 -3.15 10.43
CA VAL A 193 2.81 -2.52 9.22
C VAL A 193 4.33 -2.54 9.37
N PRO A 194 5.05 -3.47 8.70
CA PRO A 194 6.50 -3.58 8.83
C PRO A 194 7.23 -2.30 8.38
N GLN A 195 6.69 -1.62 7.37
CA GLN A 195 7.28 -0.42 6.77
C GLN A 195 7.02 0.84 7.59
N GLN A 196 8.08 1.52 8.03
CA GLN A 196 7.97 2.68 8.92
C GLN A 196 7.20 3.86 8.29
N ALA A 197 7.41 4.16 7.01
CA ALA A 197 6.75 5.28 6.34
C ALA A 197 5.23 5.07 6.28
N LEU A 198 4.79 3.95 5.70
CA LEU A 198 3.37 3.56 5.64
C LEU A 198 2.74 3.49 7.04
N ARG A 199 3.47 2.92 8.02
CA ARG A 199 3.00 2.87 9.41
C ARG A 199 2.71 4.26 9.98
N LYS A 200 3.59 5.25 9.73
CA LYS A 200 3.38 6.64 10.18
C LYS A 200 2.21 7.33 9.49
N SER A 201 1.94 6.96 8.24
CA SER A 201 0.77 7.47 7.51
C SER A 201 -0.52 6.85 8.05
N LEU A 202 -0.53 5.54 8.31
CA LEU A 202 -1.68 4.86 8.94
C LEU A 202 -1.92 5.32 10.39
N GLU A 203 -0.88 5.59 11.17
CA GLU A 203 -1.02 6.20 12.51
C GLU A 203 -1.81 7.53 12.46
N ARG A 204 -1.59 8.35 11.41
CA ARG A 204 -2.32 9.62 11.20
C ARG A 204 -3.76 9.37 10.81
N VAL A 205 -4.02 8.46 9.86
CA VAL A 205 -5.37 8.06 9.44
C VAL A 205 -6.17 7.55 10.63
N PHE A 206 -5.59 6.65 11.43
CA PHE A 206 -6.27 6.06 12.59
C PHE A 206 -6.52 7.10 13.70
N ALA A 207 -5.67 8.11 13.83
CA ALA A 207 -5.89 9.19 14.79
C ALA A 207 -7.06 10.12 14.41
N THR A 208 -7.40 10.21 13.13
CA THR A 208 -8.52 11.04 12.62
C THR A 208 -9.78 10.24 12.29
N THR A 209 -9.73 8.92 12.41
CA THR A 209 -10.87 8.03 12.12
C THR A 209 -11.64 7.74 13.41
N PRO A 210 -12.95 8.02 13.49
CA PRO A 210 -13.73 7.69 14.67
C PRO A 210 -13.67 6.20 15.01
N GLY A 211 -13.53 5.89 16.30
CA GLY A 211 -13.46 4.51 16.82
C GLY A 211 -12.06 3.89 16.74
N LEU A 212 -11.20 4.35 15.83
CA LEU A 212 -9.82 3.87 15.72
C LEU A 212 -8.85 4.71 16.57
N SER A 213 -7.65 4.16 16.77
CA SER A 213 -6.57 4.84 17.49
C SER A 213 -5.22 4.54 16.85
N LYS A 214 -4.31 5.53 16.86
CA LYS A 214 -2.91 5.35 16.44
C LYS A 214 -2.20 4.18 17.14
N THR A 215 -2.64 3.80 18.35
CA THR A 215 -2.05 2.68 19.11
C THR A 215 -2.43 1.31 18.55
N MET A 216 -3.45 1.22 17.70
CA MET A 216 -3.80 -0.01 16.98
C MET A 216 -2.85 -0.27 15.81
N VAL A 217 -2.06 0.72 15.39
CA VAL A 217 -1.07 0.60 14.32
C VAL A 217 0.28 0.20 14.93
N LEU A 218 0.73 -1.01 14.63
CA LEU A 218 1.79 -1.71 15.35
C LEU A 218 2.96 -2.08 14.42
N SER A 219 4.15 -2.25 15.00
CA SER A 219 5.18 -3.12 14.39
C SER A 219 5.09 -4.53 14.99
N ALA A 220 5.72 -5.50 14.32
CA ALA A 220 5.84 -6.86 14.85
C ALA A 220 6.46 -6.89 16.26
N PHE A 221 7.46 -6.03 16.53
CA PHE A 221 8.03 -5.89 17.87
C PHE A 221 7.02 -5.38 18.89
N THR A 222 6.23 -4.35 18.57
CA THR A 222 5.23 -3.82 19.50
C THR A 222 4.14 -4.85 19.81
N ALA A 223 3.74 -5.66 18.81
CA ALA A 223 2.81 -6.76 19.04
C ALA A 223 3.43 -7.89 19.89
N ALA A 224 4.69 -8.22 19.65
CA ALA A 224 5.43 -9.20 20.46
C ALA A 224 5.54 -8.78 21.93
N ASP A 225 5.77 -7.49 22.19
CA ASP A 225 5.90 -6.91 23.54
C ASP A 225 4.55 -6.73 24.26
N SER A 226 3.42 -6.87 23.57
CA SER A 226 2.09 -6.73 24.19
C SER A 226 1.95 -7.75 25.34
N PRO A 227 1.50 -7.34 26.54
CA PRO A 227 1.30 -8.29 27.63
C PRO A 227 0.13 -9.25 27.35
N GLU A 228 -0.90 -8.76 26.67
CA GLU A 228 -2.08 -9.56 26.34
C GLU A 228 -1.97 -10.12 24.91
N GLN A 229 -2.77 -11.16 24.65
CA GLN A 229 -2.96 -11.74 23.33
C GLN A 229 -3.97 -10.89 22.54
N PHE A 230 -3.78 -10.82 21.23
CA PHE A 230 -4.73 -10.21 20.31
C PHE A 230 -5.77 -11.24 19.85
N ASP A 231 -6.99 -10.79 19.60
CA ASP A 231 -8.00 -11.63 18.95
C ASP A 231 -7.76 -11.65 17.44
N VAL A 232 -7.52 -10.47 16.84
CA VAL A 232 -7.28 -10.33 15.41
C VAL A 232 -6.10 -9.40 15.16
N LEU A 233 -5.10 -9.88 14.41
CA LEU A 233 -4.05 -9.05 13.83
C LEU A 233 -4.18 -9.05 12.31
N ILE A 234 -4.25 -7.87 11.72
CA ILE A 234 -4.18 -7.69 10.27
C ILE A 234 -2.75 -7.27 9.92
N VAL A 235 -2.08 -7.98 9.04
CA VAL A 235 -0.69 -7.70 8.63
C VAL A 235 -0.72 -7.15 7.23
N ASP A 236 -0.44 -5.85 7.10
CA ASP A 236 -0.26 -5.22 5.80
C ASP A 236 1.18 -5.39 5.32
N GLU A 237 1.38 -5.48 4.00
CA GLU A 237 2.68 -5.77 3.37
C GLU A 237 3.38 -6.98 4.03
N ALA A 238 2.64 -8.08 4.25
CA ALA A 238 3.11 -9.21 5.06
C ALA A 238 4.43 -9.81 4.56
N HIS A 239 4.68 -9.75 3.24
CA HIS A 239 5.94 -10.15 2.60
C HIS A 239 7.18 -9.41 3.13
N ARG A 240 7.00 -8.32 3.90
CA ARG A 240 8.05 -7.51 4.53
C ARG A 240 8.32 -7.87 5.99
N LEU A 241 7.61 -8.85 6.54
CA LEU A 241 7.95 -9.42 7.84
C LEU A 241 9.38 -9.97 7.79
N ASN A 242 10.12 -9.83 8.88
CA ASN A 242 11.51 -10.27 8.92
C ASN A 242 11.65 -11.71 9.42
N GLN A 243 12.45 -12.48 8.68
CA GLN A 243 13.09 -13.66 9.24
C GLN A 243 14.16 -13.25 10.28
N TYR A 244 14.60 -14.20 11.10
CA TYR A 244 15.72 -13.93 12.00
C TYR A 244 17.02 -13.77 11.20
N SER A 245 17.54 -12.55 11.21
CA SER A 245 18.77 -12.17 10.51
C SER A 245 19.45 -10.98 11.18
N ALA A 246 20.68 -10.69 10.77
CA ALA A 246 21.41 -9.52 11.24
C ALA A 246 20.68 -8.24 10.78
N GLN A 247 20.14 -7.50 11.74
CA GLN A 247 19.39 -6.27 11.48
C GLN A 247 20.33 -5.11 11.14
N SER A 248 19.75 -4.02 10.59
CA SER A 248 20.50 -2.81 10.24
C SER A 248 21.16 -2.16 11.45
N VAL A 249 20.52 -2.25 12.62
CA VAL A 249 21.00 -1.75 13.89
C VAL A 249 21.32 -2.95 14.80
N PRO A 250 22.54 -3.09 15.35
CA PRO A 250 22.91 -4.21 16.22
C PRO A 250 21.98 -4.41 17.41
N ALA A 251 21.45 -3.31 17.98
CA ALA A 251 20.46 -3.35 19.05
C ALA A 251 19.16 -4.06 18.64
N LEU A 252 18.75 -3.96 17.36
CA LEU A 252 17.57 -4.66 16.86
C LEU A 252 17.83 -6.16 16.74
N THR A 253 19.02 -6.60 16.35
CA THR A 253 19.38 -8.03 16.35
C THR A 253 19.35 -8.60 17.77
N LYS A 254 19.89 -7.85 18.75
CA LYS A 254 19.83 -8.24 20.16
C LYS A 254 18.38 -8.33 20.64
N ARG A 255 17.57 -7.30 20.36
CA ARG A 255 16.14 -7.28 20.71
C ARG A 255 15.40 -8.47 20.09
N PHE A 256 15.66 -8.79 18.82
CA PHE A 256 15.05 -9.93 18.14
C PHE A 256 15.33 -11.25 18.88
N ASN A 257 16.58 -11.46 19.32
CA ASN A 257 16.97 -12.62 20.11
C ASN A 257 16.28 -12.65 21.48
N GLU A 258 16.23 -11.51 22.17
CA GLU A 258 15.53 -11.39 23.46
C GLU A 258 14.03 -11.69 23.33
N THR A 259 13.39 -11.18 22.27
CA THR A 259 12.00 -11.49 21.94
C THR A 259 11.80 -12.99 21.66
N ASN A 260 12.67 -13.62 20.85
CA ASN A 260 12.60 -15.07 20.59
C ASN A 260 12.71 -15.89 21.89
N LYS A 261 13.61 -15.49 22.79
CA LYS A 261 13.75 -16.14 24.09
C LYS A 261 12.51 -15.97 24.96
N ALA A 262 11.95 -14.76 25.01
CA ALA A 262 10.79 -14.46 25.83
C ALA A 262 9.49 -15.13 25.34
N LEU A 263 9.30 -15.25 24.03
CA LEU A 263 8.06 -15.81 23.46
C LEU A 263 8.04 -17.34 23.39
N PHE A 264 9.22 -17.96 23.30
CA PHE A 264 9.35 -19.40 23.03
C PHE A 264 10.25 -20.12 24.04
N ASP A 265 10.58 -19.50 25.17
CA ASP A 265 11.43 -20.07 26.22
C ASP A 265 12.76 -20.63 25.69
N GLY A 266 13.31 -19.99 24.64
CA GLY A 266 14.53 -20.41 23.96
C GLY A 266 14.39 -21.64 23.04
N GLN A 267 13.21 -22.25 22.92
CA GLN A 267 12.97 -23.43 22.08
C GLN A 267 12.98 -23.13 20.58
N LYS A 268 12.64 -21.89 20.20
CA LYS A 268 12.71 -21.40 18.81
C LYS A 268 13.67 -20.20 18.68
N PRO A 269 15.00 -20.41 18.75
CA PRO A 269 15.98 -19.32 18.71
C PRO A 269 16.02 -18.59 17.36
N HIS A 270 15.55 -19.24 16.28
CA HIS A 270 15.46 -18.68 14.93
C HIS A 270 14.03 -18.34 14.51
N ALA A 271 13.08 -18.25 15.45
CA ALA A 271 11.70 -17.82 15.15
C ALA A 271 11.71 -16.54 14.33
N SER A 272 10.80 -16.43 13.36
CA SER A 272 10.60 -15.24 12.55
C SER A 272 9.59 -14.29 13.20
N GLN A 273 9.40 -13.10 12.62
CA GLN A 273 8.29 -12.23 13.04
C GLN A 273 6.93 -12.88 12.78
N LEU A 274 6.80 -13.76 11.78
CA LEU A 274 5.56 -14.50 11.55
C LEU A 274 5.26 -15.47 12.70
N ASP A 275 6.27 -16.16 13.23
CA ASP A 275 6.11 -16.96 14.45
C ASP A 275 5.62 -16.12 15.63
N TRP A 276 6.09 -14.88 15.77
CA TRP A 276 5.65 -13.98 16.85
C TRP A 276 4.17 -13.68 16.73
N LEU A 277 3.71 -13.30 15.54
CA LEU A 277 2.31 -12.98 15.30
C LEU A 277 1.42 -14.20 15.52
N LYS A 278 1.88 -15.39 15.08
CA LYS A 278 1.21 -16.67 15.35
C LYS A 278 1.04 -16.94 16.84
N LYS A 279 2.06 -16.63 17.65
CA LYS A 279 2.03 -16.80 19.11
C LYS A 279 1.16 -15.76 19.81
N LYS A 280 1.06 -14.54 19.27
CA LYS A 280 0.43 -13.38 19.92
C LYS A 280 -0.99 -13.08 19.46
N SER A 281 -1.52 -13.79 18.47
CA SER A 281 -2.88 -13.56 17.97
C SER A 281 -3.65 -14.84 17.77
N ARG A 282 -4.96 -14.81 18.03
CA ARG A 282 -5.87 -15.92 17.67
C ARG A 282 -6.01 -16.01 16.15
N HIS A 283 -6.30 -14.88 15.50
CA HIS A 283 -6.40 -14.75 14.05
C HIS A 283 -5.32 -13.83 13.49
N VAL A 284 -4.70 -14.23 12.37
CA VAL A 284 -3.74 -13.42 11.64
C VAL A 284 -4.16 -13.35 10.17
N ILE A 285 -4.63 -12.17 9.76
CA ILE A 285 -5.05 -11.88 8.38
C ILE A 285 -3.88 -11.23 7.66
N MET A 286 -3.36 -11.87 6.62
CA MET A 286 -2.17 -11.41 5.90
C MET A 286 -2.53 -10.84 4.53
N MET A 287 -2.23 -9.56 4.35
CA MET A 287 -2.21 -8.91 3.04
C MET A 287 -0.87 -9.21 2.37
N LEU A 288 -0.89 -10.07 1.35
CA LEU A 288 0.31 -10.66 0.79
C LEU A 288 0.49 -10.32 -0.69
N ASP A 289 1.75 -10.08 -1.06
CA ASP A 289 2.21 -9.95 -2.43
C ASP A 289 3.54 -10.71 -2.55
N LEU A 290 3.47 -11.95 -3.02
CA LEU A 290 4.62 -12.87 -3.04
C LEU A 290 5.71 -12.41 -4.01
N GLU A 291 5.37 -11.59 -5.00
CA GLU A 291 6.29 -11.14 -6.05
C GLU A 291 7.06 -9.88 -5.64
N GLN A 292 6.71 -9.23 -4.52
CA GLN A 292 7.34 -7.98 -4.04
C GLN A 292 8.42 -8.16 -2.97
N SER A 293 8.96 -9.37 -2.77
CA SER A 293 10.14 -9.54 -1.89
C SER A 293 11.38 -8.92 -2.54
N VAL A 294 12.02 -7.97 -1.85
CA VAL A 294 13.14 -7.16 -2.39
C VAL A 294 14.37 -7.14 -1.49
N ARG A 295 14.37 -7.86 -0.35
CA ARG A 295 15.52 -7.90 0.56
C ARG A 295 15.80 -9.31 1.12
N PRO A 296 17.08 -9.65 1.39
CA PRO A 296 17.44 -10.89 2.08
C PRO A 296 16.86 -11.05 3.49
N ASN A 297 16.50 -9.95 4.16
CA ASN A 297 15.93 -9.97 5.51
C ASN A 297 14.41 -10.15 5.51
N ASP A 298 13.76 -10.05 4.36
CA ASP A 298 12.34 -10.37 4.22
C ASP A 298 12.15 -11.87 4.47
N LEU A 299 10.96 -12.25 4.92
CA LEU A 299 10.63 -13.66 5.13
C LEU A 299 10.71 -14.39 3.77
N PRO A 300 11.38 -15.56 3.71
CA PRO A 300 11.48 -16.33 2.48
C PRO A 300 10.09 -16.70 1.94
N GLN A 301 9.98 -16.78 0.61
CA GLN A 301 8.73 -17.15 -0.05
C GLN A 301 8.26 -18.55 0.36
N GLU A 302 9.20 -19.45 0.60
CA GLU A 302 8.97 -20.82 1.02
C GLU A 302 8.26 -20.88 2.38
N GLU A 303 8.61 -19.99 3.33
CA GLU A 303 7.95 -19.94 4.64
C GLU A 303 6.48 -19.50 4.53
N PHE A 304 6.15 -18.60 3.59
CA PHE A 304 4.74 -18.29 3.30
C PHE A 304 4.04 -19.43 2.58
N GLN A 305 4.72 -20.09 1.64
CA GLN A 305 4.14 -21.17 0.84
C GLN A 305 3.75 -22.36 1.71
N GLU A 306 4.58 -22.75 2.68
CA GLU A 306 4.26 -23.83 3.62
C GLU A 306 2.97 -23.56 4.40
N ILE A 307 2.75 -22.31 4.84
CA ILE A 307 1.56 -21.93 5.60
C ILE A 307 0.36 -21.80 4.66
N LEU A 308 0.56 -21.23 3.47
CA LEU A 308 -0.46 -21.18 2.43
C LEU A 308 -0.95 -22.59 2.11
N ASP A 309 -0.08 -23.56 1.87
CA ASP A 309 -0.46 -24.93 1.51
C ASP A 309 -1.29 -25.61 2.61
N GLN A 310 -1.03 -25.30 3.88
CA GLN A 310 -1.77 -25.82 5.03
C GLN A 310 -3.08 -25.08 5.31
N THR A 311 -3.26 -23.88 4.74
CA THR A 311 -4.44 -23.05 5.00
C THR A 311 -5.63 -23.51 4.14
N PRO A 312 -6.84 -23.64 4.71
CA PRO A 312 -8.05 -23.98 3.95
C PRO A 312 -8.34 -23.00 2.80
N GLN A 313 -9.00 -23.47 1.74
CA GLN A 313 -9.31 -22.62 0.57
C GLN A 313 -10.28 -21.49 0.91
N ASN A 314 -11.24 -21.72 1.81
CA ASN A 314 -12.15 -20.70 2.32
C ASN A 314 -11.47 -19.68 3.26
N ARG A 315 -10.14 -19.67 3.34
CA ARG A 315 -9.32 -18.67 4.06
C ARG A 315 -8.27 -18.03 3.16
N LYS A 316 -8.39 -18.24 1.85
CA LYS A 316 -7.50 -17.70 0.82
C LYS A 316 -8.34 -16.90 -0.17
N TYR A 317 -8.12 -15.60 -0.16
CA TYR A 317 -8.82 -14.65 -1.01
C TYR A 317 -7.82 -14.02 -1.97
N ARG A 318 -8.25 -13.76 -3.20
CA ARG A 318 -7.42 -13.13 -4.21
C ARG A 318 -8.13 -11.91 -4.77
N LEU A 319 -7.50 -10.75 -4.61
CA LEU A 319 -7.90 -9.51 -5.24
C LEU A 319 -7.29 -9.46 -6.65
N HIS A 320 -8.15 -9.52 -7.64
CA HIS A 320 -7.88 -9.44 -9.07
C HIS A 320 -7.96 -8.00 -9.59
N THR A 321 -8.87 -7.19 -9.08
CA THR A 321 -9.14 -5.86 -9.66
C THR A 321 -8.02 -4.86 -9.36
N GLN A 322 -7.23 -4.50 -10.38
CA GLN A 322 -6.19 -3.48 -10.30
C GLN A 322 -6.79 -2.09 -10.53
N MET A 323 -6.54 -1.14 -9.61
CA MET A 323 -7.09 0.23 -9.69
C MET A 323 -6.04 1.35 -9.69
N ARG A 324 -4.75 1.02 -9.51
CA ARG A 324 -3.68 2.02 -9.36
C ARG A 324 -3.20 2.54 -10.72
N SER A 325 -3.01 1.66 -11.69
CA SER A 325 -2.38 1.99 -12.97
C SER A 325 -3.45 2.14 -14.04
N LEU A 326 -3.47 3.27 -14.76
CA LEU A 326 -4.33 3.43 -15.94
C LEU A 326 -3.95 2.43 -17.05
N GLY A 327 -2.72 1.92 -17.04
CA GLY A 327 -2.29 0.83 -17.92
C GLY A 327 -2.83 -0.56 -17.53
N GLY A 328 -3.59 -0.65 -16.43
CA GLY A 328 -4.24 -1.88 -15.97
C GLY A 328 -3.28 -2.98 -15.49
N GLU A 329 -3.82 -4.18 -15.31
CA GLU A 329 -3.05 -5.39 -14.97
C GLU A 329 -2.08 -5.77 -16.12
N ASP A 330 -2.50 -5.54 -17.37
CA ASP A 330 -1.68 -5.81 -18.56
C ASP A 330 -0.33 -5.07 -18.52
N TYR A 331 -0.30 -3.80 -18.09
CA TYR A 331 0.96 -3.06 -17.94
C TYR A 331 1.86 -3.68 -16.87
N ILE A 332 1.29 -4.03 -15.71
CA ILE A 332 2.06 -4.60 -14.61
C ILE A 332 2.65 -5.95 -15.03
N ASP A 333 1.85 -6.79 -15.66
CA ASP A 333 2.30 -8.09 -16.16
C ASP A 333 3.31 -7.95 -17.31
N TYR A 334 3.15 -6.94 -18.16
CA TYR A 334 4.12 -6.64 -19.21
C TYR A 334 5.48 -6.27 -18.62
N VAL A 335 5.53 -5.36 -17.65
CA VAL A 335 6.79 -4.99 -16.96
C VAL A 335 7.44 -6.21 -16.31
N LYS A 336 6.66 -7.04 -15.59
CA LYS A 336 7.19 -8.28 -14.99
C LYS A 336 7.79 -9.20 -16.04
N LYS A 337 7.11 -9.40 -17.17
CA LYS A 337 7.61 -10.25 -18.27
C LYS A 337 8.89 -9.70 -18.87
N VAL A 338 9.01 -8.39 -19.08
CA VAL A 338 10.21 -7.74 -19.66
C VAL A 338 11.49 -8.07 -18.86
N PHE A 339 11.40 -8.18 -17.53
CA PHE A 339 12.55 -8.55 -16.69
C PHE A 339 12.65 -10.06 -16.37
N SER A 340 11.79 -10.88 -16.98
CA SER A 340 11.77 -12.32 -16.78
C SER A 340 12.62 -13.08 -17.80
N ASN A 341 12.77 -14.39 -17.59
CA ASN A 341 13.43 -15.28 -18.56
C ASN A 341 12.56 -15.54 -19.82
N LEU A 342 11.31 -15.06 -19.84
CA LEU A 342 10.37 -15.20 -20.94
C LEU A 342 9.82 -13.80 -21.31
N PRO A 343 10.65 -12.92 -21.89
CA PRO A 343 10.22 -11.58 -22.23
C PRO A 343 9.12 -11.60 -23.31
N PRO A 344 8.31 -10.54 -23.39
CA PRO A 344 7.27 -10.42 -24.41
C PRO A 344 7.87 -10.55 -25.81
N THR A 345 7.10 -11.07 -26.76
CA THR A 345 7.53 -11.13 -28.17
C THR A 345 7.30 -9.81 -28.90
N GLU A 346 6.42 -8.96 -28.38
CA GLU A 346 5.99 -7.72 -29.02
C GLU A 346 6.02 -6.53 -28.06
N LYS A 347 6.17 -5.35 -28.65
CA LYS A 347 6.04 -4.06 -27.97
C LYS A 347 4.55 -3.78 -27.73
N LEU A 348 4.15 -3.63 -26.47
CA LEU A 348 2.77 -3.27 -26.12
C LEU A 348 2.65 -1.77 -25.90
N THR A 349 1.45 -1.26 -26.16
CA THR A 349 1.05 0.10 -25.77
C THR A 349 -0.17 0.00 -24.87
N PHE A 350 -0.28 0.92 -23.94
CA PHE A 350 -1.33 0.92 -22.93
C PHE A 350 -2.16 2.17 -23.15
N LYS A 351 -3.45 1.98 -23.42
CA LYS A 351 -4.36 3.10 -23.61
C LYS A 351 -4.41 3.91 -22.32
N ASP A 352 -4.37 5.23 -22.43
CA ASP A 352 -4.44 6.17 -21.30
C ASP A 352 -3.28 6.04 -20.28
N TYR A 353 -2.15 5.45 -20.69
CA TYR A 353 -0.94 5.34 -19.87
C TYR A 353 0.33 5.68 -20.65
N ASP A 354 1.07 6.70 -20.20
CA ASP A 354 2.29 7.13 -20.86
C ASP A 354 3.47 6.21 -20.49
N LEU A 355 4.16 5.64 -21.49
CA LEU A 355 5.27 4.72 -21.27
C LEU A 355 6.36 4.87 -22.34
N GLU A 356 7.47 5.50 -21.98
CA GLU A 356 8.56 5.81 -22.91
C GLU A 356 9.93 5.80 -22.22
N ILE A 357 10.96 5.42 -22.96
CA ILE A 357 12.36 5.69 -22.64
C ILE A 357 12.69 7.09 -23.18
N ILE A 358 13.26 7.94 -22.33
CA ILE A 358 13.76 9.26 -22.71
C ILE A 358 15.29 9.23 -22.63
N ASP A 359 15.93 9.35 -23.79
CA ASP A 359 17.37 9.19 -23.89
C ASP A 359 18.12 10.40 -23.31
N SER A 360 17.63 11.62 -23.52
CA SER A 360 18.27 12.81 -22.97
C SER A 360 18.02 12.93 -21.45
N PRO A 361 19.09 12.98 -20.61
CA PRO A 361 18.93 13.20 -19.17
C PRO A 361 18.17 14.48 -18.83
N SER A 362 18.41 15.54 -19.59
CA SER A 362 17.80 16.86 -19.36
C SER A 362 16.30 16.86 -19.65
N GLU A 363 15.90 16.23 -20.76
CA GLU A 363 14.52 16.06 -21.16
C GLU A 363 13.75 15.14 -20.20
N PHE A 364 14.39 14.06 -19.73
CA PHE A 364 13.82 13.15 -18.75
C PHE A 364 13.44 13.89 -17.45
N VAL A 365 14.37 14.65 -16.88
CA VAL A 365 14.12 15.40 -15.65
C VAL A 365 13.06 16.49 -15.86
N GLU A 366 13.11 17.22 -16.98
CA GLU A 366 12.15 18.29 -17.24
C GLU A 366 10.73 17.75 -17.51
N THR A 367 10.61 16.59 -18.17
CA THR A 367 9.32 15.91 -18.38
C THR A 367 8.63 15.60 -17.05
N ILE A 368 9.37 15.05 -16.08
CA ILE A 368 8.81 14.76 -14.75
C ILE A 368 8.44 16.04 -14.00
N LYS A 369 9.26 17.09 -14.10
CA LYS A 369 8.95 18.40 -13.51
C LYS A 369 7.71 19.04 -14.12
N GLN A 370 7.51 18.90 -15.42
CA GLN A 370 6.32 19.40 -16.11
C GLN A 370 5.07 18.67 -15.60
N HIS A 371 5.10 17.34 -15.56
CA HIS A 371 4.00 16.55 -14.99
C HIS A 371 3.74 16.87 -13.52
N ASP A 372 4.78 17.17 -12.72
CA ASP A 372 4.57 17.58 -11.33
C ASP A 372 3.85 18.94 -11.22
N ARG A 373 4.12 19.88 -12.12
CA ARG A 373 3.42 21.17 -12.17
C ARG A 373 1.94 21.00 -12.53
N GLU A 374 1.62 20.01 -13.37
CA GLU A 374 0.26 19.78 -13.87
C GLU A 374 -0.62 19.01 -12.89
N VAL A 375 -0.10 17.92 -12.32
CA VAL A 375 -0.90 16.96 -11.54
C VAL A 375 -0.36 16.71 -10.13
N GLY A 376 0.83 17.23 -9.81
CA GLY A 376 1.53 16.96 -8.56
C GLY A 376 1.93 15.49 -8.39
N LEU A 377 2.74 15.20 -7.37
CA LEU A 377 3.22 13.85 -7.04
C LEU A 377 3.88 13.14 -8.24
N SER A 378 4.57 13.88 -9.08
CA SER A 378 5.41 13.31 -10.14
C SER A 378 6.86 13.34 -9.69
N ARG A 379 7.53 12.19 -9.61
CA ARG A 379 8.83 12.07 -8.94
C ARG A 379 9.81 11.23 -9.74
N VAL A 380 11.08 11.60 -9.64
CA VAL A 380 12.19 10.75 -10.10
C VAL A 380 12.52 9.75 -8.99
N VAL A 381 12.65 8.48 -9.37
CA VAL A 381 13.07 7.38 -8.51
C VAL A 381 14.14 6.56 -9.22
N ALA A 382 14.98 5.88 -8.44
CA ALA A 382 16.11 5.15 -9.00
C ALA A 382 16.40 3.86 -8.23
N GLY A 383 16.95 2.87 -8.94
CA GLY A 383 17.61 1.73 -8.32
C GLY A 383 18.85 2.18 -7.54
N TYR A 384 19.30 1.39 -6.58
CA TYR A 384 20.38 1.79 -5.64
C TYR A 384 21.78 1.73 -6.28
N ALA A 385 21.95 2.26 -7.48
CA ALA A 385 23.15 2.11 -8.31
C ALA A 385 24.23 3.19 -8.08
N TRP A 386 24.04 4.07 -7.09
CA TRP A 386 25.00 5.13 -6.73
C TRP A 386 25.26 5.18 -5.24
N LYS A 387 26.45 5.68 -4.89
CA LYS A 387 26.79 6.03 -3.50
C LYS A 387 25.96 7.23 -3.05
N TRP A 388 25.71 7.30 -1.74
CA TRP A 388 24.97 8.40 -1.13
C TRP A 388 25.91 9.42 -0.48
N ALA A 389 26.59 10.21 -1.31
CA ALA A 389 27.47 11.29 -0.88
C ALA A 389 26.71 12.40 -0.14
N SER A 390 25.51 12.76 -0.61
CA SER A 390 24.67 13.83 -0.04
C SER A 390 24.16 13.55 1.37
N GLN A 391 24.22 12.28 1.81
CA GLN A 391 23.89 11.90 3.18
C GLN A 391 24.83 12.57 4.19
N LYS A 392 26.13 12.68 3.85
CA LYS A 392 27.15 13.29 4.70
C LYS A 392 27.45 14.74 4.31
N ASN A 393 27.43 15.05 3.01
CA ASN A 393 27.69 16.39 2.51
C ASN A 393 26.47 16.91 1.72
N LYS A 394 25.66 17.78 2.33
CA LYS A 394 24.41 18.26 1.72
C LYS A 394 24.56 19.04 0.42
N SER A 395 25.77 19.47 0.06
CA SER A 395 26.04 20.12 -1.23
C SER A 395 26.54 19.17 -2.32
N ALA A 396 26.77 17.89 -2.02
CA ALA A 396 27.24 16.90 -2.98
C ALA A 396 26.06 16.35 -3.79
N TYR A 397 26.30 16.09 -5.09
CA TYR A 397 25.40 15.30 -5.92
C TYR A 397 25.74 13.81 -5.83
N ASP A 398 24.76 12.96 -6.07
CA ASP A 398 24.89 11.51 -5.92
C ASP A 398 24.83 10.77 -7.26
N ILE A 399 23.84 11.13 -8.07
CA ILE A 399 23.54 10.52 -9.37
C ILE A 399 23.99 11.49 -10.44
N ASP A 400 24.91 11.04 -11.29
CA ASP A 400 25.35 11.77 -12.48
C ASP A 400 24.85 11.01 -13.71
N LEU A 401 23.98 11.65 -14.49
CA LEU A 401 23.38 11.07 -15.70
C LEU A 401 24.13 11.49 -16.98
N GLY A 402 25.20 12.28 -16.86
CA GLY A 402 25.82 12.93 -18.01
C GLY A 402 25.11 14.23 -18.40
N ASP A 403 25.65 14.91 -19.42
CA ASP A 403 25.12 16.18 -19.96
C ASP A 403 24.89 17.30 -18.92
N GLY A 404 25.68 17.26 -17.83
CA GLY A 404 25.56 18.21 -16.72
C GLY A 404 24.35 17.99 -15.81
N VAL A 405 23.60 16.89 -15.99
CA VAL A 405 22.45 16.55 -15.15
C VAL A 405 22.89 15.74 -13.95
N GLN A 406 22.85 16.39 -12.78
CA GLN A 406 23.23 15.81 -11.51
C GLN A 406 22.07 15.90 -10.51
N ILE A 407 21.82 14.81 -9.78
CA ILE A 407 20.67 14.65 -8.90
C ILE A 407 21.15 14.19 -7.51
N GLN A 408 20.53 14.73 -6.47
CA GLN A 408 20.72 14.24 -5.10
C GLN A 408 19.71 13.14 -4.80
N TRP A 409 20.14 12.13 -4.05
CA TRP A 409 19.22 11.22 -3.38
C TRP A 409 18.33 11.97 -2.38
N ASN A 410 17.18 11.37 -2.07
CA ASN A 410 16.17 11.89 -1.16
C ASN A 410 16.72 12.50 0.15
N SER A 411 16.39 13.75 0.46
CA SER A 411 16.89 14.42 1.67
C SER A 411 16.25 13.92 2.96
N LYS A 412 15.05 13.32 2.87
CA LYS A 412 14.29 12.72 3.98
C LYS A 412 14.15 11.22 3.80
N VAL A 413 14.12 10.48 4.91
CA VAL A 413 13.89 9.02 4.90
C VAL A 413 12.40 8.68 5.04
N VAL A 414 11.63 9.54 5.71
CA VAL A 414 10.19 9.37 5.93
C VAL A 414 9.48 10.53 5.24
N ASP A 415 8.38 10.21 4.55
CA ASP A 415 7.51 11.18 3.88
C ASP A 415 8.28 12.12 2.91
N TRP A 416 9.26 11.55 2.20
CA TRP A 416 10.04 12.29 1.21
C TRP A 416 9.19 12.73 0.03
N VAL A 417 8.28 11.87 -0.44
CA VAL A 417 7.44 12.08 -1.63
C VAL A 417 6.66 13.40 -1.54
N ASN A 418 6.18 13.75 -0.35
CA ASN A 418 5.43 14.97 -0.07
C ASN A 418 6.31 16.18 0.32
N SER A 419 7.64 16.03 0.32
CA SER A 419 8.55 17.11 0.67
C SER A 419 8.68 18.13 -0.46
N LYS A 420 8.80 19.42 -0.12
CA LYS A 420 8.83 20.52 -1.11
C LYS A 420 9.94 20.39 -2.16
N ASN A 421 11.07 19.79 -1.81
CA ASN A 421 12.21 19.63 -2.72
C ASN A 421 12.24 18.27 -3.44
N ALA A 422 11.25 17.39 -3.21
CA ALA A 422 11.26 16.03 -3.73
C ALA A 422 11.34 15.95 -5.26
N VAL A 423 10.78 16.94 -5.97
CA VAL A 423 10.82 17.02 -7.43
C VAL A 423 12.24 17.23 -8.00
N ASN A 424 13.18 17.71 -7.19
CA ASN A 424 14.59 17.92 -7.57
C ASN A 424 15.51 16.80 -7.07
N GLU A 425 14.96 15.78 -6.41
CA GLU A 425 15.70 14.68 -5.80
C GLU A 425 15.27 13.36 -6.44
N ALA A 426 16.09 12.32 -6.28
CA ALA A 426 15.74 10.96 -6.63
C ALA A 426 15.34 10.18 -5.37
N GLY A 427 14.17 9.55 -5.40
CA GLY A 427 13.74 8.61 -4.38
C GLY A 427 14.33 7.23 -4.59
N SER A 428 14.72 6.57 -3.51
CA SER A 428 15.07 5.15 -3.58
C SER A 428 13.85 4.25 -3.38
N ILE A 429 14.02 2.94 -3.64
CA ILE A 429 13.00 1.93 -3.32
C ILE A 429 12.53 1.99 -1.86
N HIS A 430 13.42 2.38 -0.94
CA HIS A 430 13.12 2.44 0.50
C HIS A 430 12.23 3.61 0.90
N THR A 431 12.19 4.68 0.09
CA THR A 431 11.40 5.88 0.37
C THR A 431 10.12 5.98 -0.45
N ILE A 432 10.06 5.30 -1.60
CA ILE A 432 8.86 5.30 -2.45
C ILE A 432 7.87 4.20 -2.07
N GLN A 433 8.32 3.12 -1.41
CA GLN A 433 7.43 2.01 -1.09
C GLN A 433 6.28 2.45 -0.18
N GLY A 434 5.06 2.12 -0.59
CA GLY A 434 3.83 2.55 0.08
C GLY A 434 3.25 3.87 -0.45
N TYR A 435 3.92 4.53 -1.39
CA TYR A 435 3.41 5.73 -2.08
C TYR A 435 3.02 5.40 -3.53
N ASP A 436 2.00 6.11 -4.00
CA ASP A 436 1.56 6.14 -5.40
C ASP A 436 1.90 7.51 -6.00
N LEU A 437 2.52 7.50 -7.18
CA LEU A 437 2.89 8.70 -7.94
C LEU A 437 1.91 8.91 -9.10
N ASN A 438 1.62 10.15 -9.46
CA ASN A 438 0.87 10.39 -10.69
C ASN A 438 1.71 10.02 -11.91
N TYR A 439 2.96 10.49 -11.95
CA TYR A 439 3.97 10.06 -12.92
C TYR A 439 5.26 9.62 -12.23
N ALA A 440 5.86 8.53 -12.71
CA ALA A 440 7.16 8.07 -12.23
C ALA A 440 8.24 8.28 -13.30
N GLY A 441 9.33 8.94 -12.94
CA GLY A 441 10.57 8.90 -13.73
C GLY A 441 11.50 7.86 -13.13
N VAL A 442 11.74 6.74 -13.80
CA VAL A 442 12.59 5.66 -13.28
C VAL A 442 13.96 5.69 -13.94
N ILE A 443 14.99 5.94 -13.14
CA ILE A 443 16.37 5.81 -13.57
C ILE A 443 16.82 4.37 -13.30
N ILE A 444 17.21 3.68 -14.37
CA ILE A 444 17.86 2.37 -14.30
C ILE A 444 19.37 2.57 -14.38
N GLY A 445 20.05 2.30 -13.27
CA GLY A 445 21.49 2.46 -13.16
C GLY A 445 22.28 1.26 -13.69
N ARG A 446 23.60 1.32 -13.54
CA ARG A 446 24.53 0.28 -14.03
C ARG A 446 24.55 -0.99 -13.19
N ASP A 447 23.70 -1.09 -12.17
CA ASP A 447 23.54 -2.32 -11.39
C ASP A 447 22.78 -3.41 -12.15
N LEU A 448 21.97 -3.05 -13.16
CA LEU A 448 21.38 -3.95 -14.13
C LEU A 448 21.94 -3.62 -15.52
N GLN A 449 22.35 -4.66 -16.26
CA GLN A 449 22.99 -4.53 -17.58
C GLN A 449 22.50 -5.64 -18.52
N TYR A 450 22.76 -5.49 -19.81
CA TYR A 450 22.46 -6.50 -20.82
C TYR A 450 23.62 -6.66 -21.81
N THR A 451 23.96 -7.90 -22.15
CA THR A 451 24.69 -8.20 -23.39
C THR A 451 24.02 -9.34 -24.16
N PRO A 452 24.18 -9.42 -25.49
CA PRO A 452 23.63 -10.53 -26.29
C PRO A 452 24.10 -11.92 -25.83
N GLU A 453 25.31 -12.03 -25.29
CA GLU A 453 25.92 -13.31 -24.88
C GLU A 453 25.44 -13.78 -23.50
N ARG A 454 25.22 -12.84 -22.56
CA ARG A 454 24.86 -13.15 -21.17
C ARG A 454 23.36 -13.00 -20.90
N GLY A 455 22.65 -12.24 -21.73
CA GLY A 455 21.30 -11.77 -21.41
C GLY A 455 21.33 -10.65 -20.36
N LEU A 456 20.23 -10.49 -19.62
CA LEU A 456 20.17 -9.58 -18.48
C LEU A 456 21.03 -10.12 -17.33
N PHE A 457 21.81 -9.25 -16.71
CA PHE A 457 22.58 -9.61 -15.52
C PHE A 457 22.77 -8.42 -14.58
N VAL A 458 23.09 -8.74 -13.32
CA VAL A 458 23.41 -7.75 -12.31
C VAL A 458 24.91 -7.57 -12.16
N ASP A 459 25.35 -6.31 -12.09
CA ASP A 459 26.70 -5.97 -11.63
C ASP A 459 26.68 -5.63 -10.14
N LYS A 460 27.11 -6.61 -9.34
CA LYS A 460 27.21 -6.45 -7.89
C LYS A 460 28.19 -5.33 -7.49
N SER A 461 29.12 -4.88 -8.32
CA SER A 461 29.99 -3.74 -7.97
C SER A 461 29.26 -2.39 -8.07
N GLN A 462 28.20 -2.32 -8.88
CA GLN A 462 27.43 -1.11 -9.15
C GLN A 462 26.17 -0.97 -8.29
N TYR A 463 25.73 -2.01 -7.59
CA TYR A 463 24.66 -1.88 -6.59
C TYR A 463 25.25 -1.33 -5.26
N PHE A 464 24.64 -0.36 -4.60
CA PHE A 464 25.19 0.28 -3.39
C PHE A 464 24.31 0.13 -2.15
N ASP A 465 23.23 -0.65 -2.23
CA ASP A 465 22.54 -1.12 -1.03
C ASP A 465 23.35 -2.24 -0.35
N ALA A 466 24.11 -1.87 0.68
CA ALA A 466 24.91 -2.82 1.45
C ALA A 466 24.04 -3.92 2.09
N LYS A 467 22.79 -3.60 2.49
CA LYS A 467 21.88 -4.56 3.12
C LYS A 467 21.20 -5.46 2.09
N GLY A 468 20.94 -4.95 0.89
CA GLY A 468 20.43 -5.72 -0.24
C GLY A 468 21.35 -6.86 -0.71
N LYS A 469 22.62 -6.90 -0.26
CA LYS A 469 23.61 -7.94 -0.62
C LYS A 469 24.13 -8.76 0.57
N THR A 470 23.61 -8.51 1.77
CA THR A 470 24.19 -9.09 2.99
C THR A 470 23.73 -10.54 3.16
N ASN A 471 24.69 -11.47 3.26
CA ASN A 471 24.42 -12.87 3.62
C ASN A 471 23.76 -12.95 5.01
N ASN A 472 22.73 -13.78 5.15
CA ASN A 472 22.19 -14.13 6.45
C ASN A 472 23.05 -15.21 7.12
N LYS A 473 24.23 -14.80 7.61
CA LYS A 473 25.18 -15.69 8.31
C LYS A 473 24.59 -16.37 9.54
N ILE A 474 23.56 -15.78 10.16
CA ILE A 474 22.92 -16.31 11.36
C ILE A 474 22.13 -17.59 11.05
N ARG A 475 21.58 -17.71 9.84
CA ARG A 475 20.91 -18.93 9.34
C ARG A 475 21.78 -19.74 8.37
N GLY A 476 23.06 -19.37 8.20
CA GLY A 476 23.95 -20.02 7.23
C GLY A 476 23.57 -19.79 5.76
N GLN A 477 22.71 -18.81 5.47
CA GLN A 477 22.24 -18.52 4.11
C GLN A 477 23.18 -17.52 3.41
N THR A 478 23.46 -17.77 2.14
CA THR A 478 24.29 -16.92 1.28
C THR A 478 23.42 -16.28 0.22
N THR A 479 23.56 -14.97 0.00
CA THR A 479 22.88 -14.28 -1.11
C THR A 479 23.64 -14.57 -2.40
N THR A 480 23.04 -15.37 -3.27
CA THR A 480 23.60 -15.77 -4.57
C THR A 480 23.48 -14.65 -5.60
N GLU A 481 24.10 -14.83 -6.77
CA GLU A 481 23.88 -13.90 -7.90
C GLU A 481 22.45 -13.95 -8.43
N GLU A 482 21.81 -15.13 -8.39
CA GLU A 482 20.41 -15.32 -8.78
C GLU A 482 19.46 -14.61 -7.83
N ASP A 483 19.70 -14.70 -6.51
CA ASP A 483 18.94 -13.94 -5.51
C ASP A 483 19.05 -12.44 -5.76
N LEU A 484 20.28 -11.97 -6.03
CA LEU A 484 20.53 -10.55 -6.25
C LEU A 484 19.88 -10.07 -7.55
N PHE A 485 19.92 -10.89 -8.61
CA PHE A 485 19.21 -10.65 -9.85
C PHE A 485 17.71 -10.49 -9.59
N LYS A 486 17.09 -11.46 -8.91
CA LYS A 486 15.67 -11.43 -8.52
C LYS A 486 15.32 -10.19 -7.69
N TYR A 487 16.14 -9.83 -6.70
CA TYR A 487 15.87 -8.64 -5.88
C TYR A 487 15.94 -7.35 -6.69
N ILE A 488 16.95 -7.19 -7.56
CA ILE A 488 17.12 -5.95 -8.34
C ILE A 488 16.06 -5.83 -9.43
N THR A 489 15.70 -6.92 -10.13
CA THR A 489 14.59 -6.89 -11.09
C THR A 489 13.25 -6.64 -10.41
N ASN A 490 13.02 -7.20 -9.21
CA ASN A 490 11.85 -6.87 -8.39
C ASN A 490 11.85 -5.39 -7.97
N ILE A 491 13.00 -4.82 -7.58
CA ILE A 491 13.12 -3.39 -7.27
C ILE A 491 12.68 -2.55 -8.47
N TYR A 492 13.23 -2.81 -9.66
CA TYR A 492 12.88 -2.05 -10.86
C TYR A 492 11.42 -2.26 -11.28
N THR A 493 10.89 -3.48 -11.17
CA THR A 493 9.46 -3.77 -11.39
C THR A 493 8.59 -2.93 -10.45
N VAL A 494 8.95 -2.86 -9.16
CA VAL A 494 8.24 -2.05 -8.19
C VAL A 494 8.33 -0.56 -8.55
N LEU A 495 9.48 -0.05 -8.98
CA LEU A 495 9.65 1.35 -9.36
C LEU A 495 8.82 1.72 -10.61
N LEU A 496 8.86 0.87 -11.63
CA LEU A 496 8.16 1.09 -12.89
C LEU A 496 6.63 1.06 -12.72
N THR A 497 6.13 0.29 -11.76
CA THR A 497 4.69 0.17 -11.48
C THR A 497 4.17 1.20 -10.45
N ARG A 498 4.95 2.25 -10.12
CA ARG A 498 4.52 3.34 -9.21
C ARG A 498 3.74 4.46 -9.86
N GLY A 499 3.94 4.71 -11.16
CA GLY A 499 3.21 5.74 -11.89
C GLY A 499 1.77 5.30 -12.14
N MET A 500 0.80 6.13 -11.75
CA MET A 500 -0.63 5.87 -11.98
C MET A 500 -1.04 6.24 -13.41
N LYS A 501 -0.53 7.36 -13.93
CA LYS A 501 -0.83 7.88 -15.27
C LYS A 501 0.24 7.56 -16.30
N GLY A 502 1.47 7.36 -15.84
CA GLY A 502 2.57 7.01 -16.73
C GLY A 502 3.89 6.84 -16.02
N THR A 503 4.81 6.19 -16.74
CA THR A 503 6.17 5.93 -16.29
C THR A 503 7.14 6.22 -17.43
N TYR A 504 8.11 7.09 -17.18
CA TYR A 504 9.22 7.37 -18.10
C TYR A 504 10.49 6.71 -17.58
N LEU A 505 11.31 6.20 -18.49
CA LEU A 505 12.56 5.52 -18.15
C LEU A 505 13.75 6.32 -18.65
N HIS A 506 14.80 6.37 -17.84
CA HIS A 506 16.13 6.77 -18.31
C HIS A 506 17.14 5.67 -17.94
N ILE A 507 17.84 5.14 -18.94
CA ILE A 507 18.67 3.94 -18.79
C ILE A 507 20.13 4.33 -19.02
N VAL A 508 20.97 4.06 -18.02
CA VAL A 508 22.37 4.49 -18.02
C VAL A 508 23.29 3.53 -18.78
N ASP A 509 22.96 2.25 -18.81
CA ASP A 509 23.70 1.23 -19.57
C ASP A 509 23.19 1.16 -21.02
N ASP A 510 24.09 1.33 -22.00
CA ASP A 510 23.71 1.40 -23.42
C ASP A 510 23.15 0.06 -23.94
N GLY A 511 23.73 -1.07 -23.51
CA GLY A 511 23.26 -2.40 -23.90
C GLY A 511 21.86 -2.69 -23.35
N LEU A 512 21.60 -2.30 -22.10
CA LEU A 512 20.28 -2.40 -21.51
C LEU A 512 19.28 -1.45 -22.17
N ARG A 513 19.70 -0.24 -22.56
CA ARG A 513 18.84 0.71 -23.28
C ARG A 513 18.38 0.13 -24.61
N GLU A 514 19.31 -0.44 -25.39
CA GLU A 514 18.98 -1.10 -26.65
C GLU A 514 18.04 -2.31 -26.44
N TYR A 515 18.30 -3.11 -25.41
CA TYR A 515 17.44 -4.24 -25.06
C TYR A 515 16.02 -3.80 -24.69
N LEU A 516 15.89 -2.82 -23.79
CA LEU A 516 14.59 -2.31 -23.34
C LEU A 516 13.86 -1.51 -24.43
N GLY A 517 14.58 -0.91 -25.38
CA GLY A 517 14.00 -0.27 -26.57
C GLY A 517 13.23 -1.23 -27.49
N ARG A 518 13.41 -2.55 -27.33
CA ARG A 518 12.58 -3.58 -27.99
C ARG A 518 11.15 -3.63 -27.40
N TYR A 519 10.99 -3.23 -26.14
CA TYR A 519 9.74 -3.35 -25.38
C TYR A 519 9.09 -2.01 -25.03
N PHE A 520 9.87 -0.93 -25.00
CA PHE A 520 9.37 0.42 -24.73
C PHE A 520 9.71 1.35 -25.90
N SER A 521 8.85 2.32 -26.18
CA SER A 521 9.14 3.37 -27.18
C SER A 521 10.31 4.22 -26.70
N VAL A 522 11.16 4.66 -27.63
CA VAL A 522 12.32 5.51 -27.33
C VAL A 522 12.07 6.86 -27.96
N ARG A 523 12.29 7.91 -27.18
CA ARG A 523 12.16 9.31 -27.56
C ARG A 523 13.50 10.03 -27.44
#